data_AF-A0A358D7J7-F1
#
_entry.id   AF-A0A358D7J7-F1
#
_cell.length_a   1.000
_cell.length_b   1.000
_cell.length_c   1.000
_cell.angle_alpha   90.00
_cell.angle_beta   90.00
_cell.angle_gamma   90.00
#
_symmetry.space_group_name_H-M   'P 1'
#
loop_
_entity.id
_entity.type
_entity.pdbx_description
1 polymer ?
#
loop_
_entity_poly.entity_id
_entity_poly.type
_entity_poly.pdbx_seq_one_letter_code
_entity_poly.pdbx_strand_id
1 'polypeptide(L)'
;TVQAEILDLLRGLTADEDMSLLFITHDLAVLAQIATQAVVLERGRVVEAGEVSRLLSEPRATVTQGLLRDATATLWRGEGSDA
;
A
#
# COMPACT_ATOMS: atom_id res chain seq x y z
N THR A 1 3.85 13.16 8.82
CA THR A 1 5.07 12.39 9.19
C THR A 1 6.00 12.34 8.00
N VAL A 2 7.31 12.10 8.19
CA VAL A 2 8.28 12.01 7.08
C VAL A 2 7.85 11.01 6.00
N GLN A 3 7.22 9.90 6.40
CA GLN A 3 6.70 8.92 5.43
C GLN A 3 5.61 9.51 4.51
N ALA A 4 4.63 10.23 5.08
CA ALA A 4 3.57 10.84 4.28
C ALA A 4 4.14 11.86 3.27
N GLU A 5 5.07 12.70 3.72
CA GLU A 5 5.75 13.68 2.85
C GLU A 5 6.51 13.02 1.69
N ILE A 6 7.21 11.90 1.97
CA ILE A 6 7.90 11.14 0.91
C ILE A 6 6.89 10.54 -0.07
N LEU A 7 5.79 9.96 0.42
CA LEU A 7 4.76 9.37 -0.45
C LEU A 7 4.09 10.42 -1.34
N ASP A 8 3.80 11.61 -0.79
CA ASP A 8 3.22 12.71 -1.56
C ASP A 8 4.18 13.22 -2.63
N LEU A 9 5.47 13.32 -2.32
CA LEU A 9 6.49 13.65 -3.32
C LEU A 9 6.52 12.61 -4.44
N LEU A 10 6.57 11.32 -4.10
CA LEU A 10 6.61 10.23 -5.09
C LEU A 10 5.34 10.22 -5.98
N ARG A 11 4.17 10.51 -5.42
CA ARG A 11 2.93 10.68 -6.20
C ARG A 11 3.01 11.84 -7.16
N GLY A 12 3.50 13.00 -6.71
CA GLY A 12 3.70 14.18 -7.55
C GLY A 12 4.61 13.89 -8.74
N LEU A 13 5.78 13.28 -8.49
CA LEU A 13 6.71 12.89 -9.55
C LEU A 13 6.08 11.92 -10.57
N THR A 14 5.28 10.96 -10.09
CA THR A 14 4.61 9.99 -10.97
C THR A 14 3.57 10.69 -11.86
N ALA A 15 2.80 11.63 -11.30
CA ALA A 15 1.74 12.34 -12.01
C ALA A 15 2.27 13.40 -12.98
N ASP A 16 3.32 14.13 -12.60
CA ASP A 16 3.81 15.29 -13.34
C ASP A 16 4.83 14.91 -14.43
N GLU A 17 5.56 13.81 -14.27
CA GLU A 17 6.66 13.41 -15.18
C GLU A 17 6.34 12.20 -16.07
N ASP A 18 5.08 11.75 -16.13
CA ASP A 18 4.64 10.55 -16.89
C ASP A 18 5.50 9.31 -16.58
N MET A 19 5.80 9.14 -15.29
CA MET A 19 6.70 8.11 -14.79
C MET A 19 5.92 6.91 -14.24
N SER A 20 6.49 5.71 -14.36
CA SER A 20 5.99 4.52 -13.65
C SER A 20 6.76 4.30 -12.34
N LEU A 21 6.03 4.06 -11.24
CA LEU A 21 6.61 3.77 -9.93
C LEU A 21 6.38 2.31 -9.52
N LEU A 22 7.48 1.59 -9.27
CA LEU A 22 7.44 0.28 -8.60
C LEU A 22 7.81 0.47 -7.13
N PHE A 23 6.84 0.25 -6.25
CA PHE A 23 7.01 0.38 -4.81
C PHE A 23 7.00 -0.99 -4.11
N ILE A 24 8.02 -1.30 -3.31
CA ILE A 24 8.15 -2.57 -2.60
C ILE A 24 8.01 -2.33 -1.10
N THR A 25 6.99 -2.94 -0.50
CA THR A 25 6.71 -2.85 0.93
C THR A 25 6.04 -4.12 1.43
N HIS A 26 6.10 -4.35 2.74
CA HIS A 26 5.29 -5.36 3.42
C HIS A 26 3.99 -4.77 3.99
N ASP A 27 3.82 -3.44 3.95
CA ASP A 27 2.67 -2.77 4.54
C ASP A 27 1.64 -2.41 3.45
N LEU A 28 0.50 -3.10 3.47
CA LEU A 28 -0.61 -2.85 2.54
C LEU A 28 -1.29 -1.48 2.76
N ALA A 29 -1.23 -0.88 3.95
CA ALA A 29 -1.82 0.44 4.21
C ALA A 29 -0.99 1.55 3.56
N VAL A 30 0.33 1.41 3.50
CA VAL A 30 1.20 2.33 2.75
C VAL A 30 0.94 2.18 1.25
N LEU A 31 0.90 0.94 0.78
CA LEU A 31 0.63 0.61 -0.63
C LEU A 31 -0.72 1.18 -1.10
N ALA A 32 -1.77 1.06 -0.27
CA ALA A 32 -3.13 1.56 -0.54
C ALA A 32 -3.20 3.04 -0.89
N GLN A 33 -2.24 3.83 -0.41
CA GLN A 33 -2.26 5.26 -0.64
C GLN A 33 -1.60 5.64 -1.99
N ILE A 34 -0.66 4.84 -2.51
CA ILE A 34 0.17 5.23 -3.67
C ILE A 34 0.02 4.35 -4.91
N ALA A 35 -0.33 3.07 -4.74
CA ALA A 35 -0.35 2.11 -5.84
C ALA A 35 -1.76 1.84 -6.35
N THR A 36 -1.89 1.62 -7.66
CA THR A 36 -3.14 1.20 -8.31
C THR A 36 -3.22 -0.32 -8.47
N GLN A 37 -2.09 -0.96 -8.75
CA GLN A 37 -1.92 -2.41 -8.88
C GLN A 37 -0.91 -2.92 -7.86
N ALA A 38 -1.06 -4.19 -7.46
CA ALA A 38 -0.07 -4.83 -6.61
C ALA A 38 0.07 -6.33 -6.88
N VAL A 39 1.24 -6.82 -6.47
CA VAL A 39 1.64 -8.22 -6.54
C VAL A 39 2.15 -8.62 -5.17
N VAL A 40 1.56 -9.65 -4.59
CA VAL A 40 2.00 -10.24 -3.32
C VAL A 40 2.90 -11.42 -3.62
N LEU A 41 4.09 -11.39 -3.00
CA LEU A 41 5.10 -12.44 -3.10
C LEU A 41 5.20 -13.19 -1.77
N GLU A 42 5.22 -14.53 -1.84
CA GLU A 42 5.61 -15.37 -0.71
C GLU A 42 6.69 -16.36 -1.18
N ARG A 43 7.82 -16.39 -0.48
CA ARG A 43 8.96 -17.29 -0.78
C ARG A 43 9.38 -17.24 -2.27
N GLY A 44 9.43 -16.04 -2.85
CA GLY A 44 9.84 -15.82 -4.23
C GLY A 44 8.81 -16.23 -5.29
N ARG A 45 7.55 -16.49 -4.91
CA ARG A 45 6.46 -16.81 -5.84
C ARG A 45 5.35 -15.77 -5.73
N VAL A 46 4.77 -15.42 -6.88
CA VAL A 46 3.53 -14.63 -6.93
C VAL A 46 2.40 -15.50 -6.41
N VAL A 47 1.79 -15.07 -5.32
CA VAL A 47 0.65 -15.76 -4.69
C VAL A 47 -0.66 -15.03 -4.91
N GLU A 48 -0.61 -13.72 -5.16
CA GLU A 48 -1.79 -12.92 -5.48
C GLU A 48 -1.38 -11.66 -6.25
N ALA A 49 -2.24 -11.18 -7.15
CA ALA A 49 -2.01 -9.96 -7.91
C ALA A 49 -3.34 -9.34 -8.38
N GLY A 50 -3.37 -8.02 -8.52
CA GLY A 50 -4.51 -7.29 -9.08
C GLY A 50 -4.61 -5.86 -8.57
N GLU A 51 -5.80 -5.27 -8.74
CA GLU A 51 -6.12 -3.95 -8.19
C GLU A 51 -5.96 -3.95 -6.67
N VAL A 52 -5.33 -2.89 -6.16
CA VAL A 52 -5.12 -2.73 -4.72
C VAL A 52 -6.45 -2.70 -3.97
N SER A 53 -7.47 -2.04 -4.51
CA SER A 53 -8.83 -2.01 -3.95
C SER A 53 -9.37 -3.43 -3.69
N ARG A 54 -9.21 -4.34 -4.65
CA ARG A 54 -9.65 -5.73 -4.55
C ARG A 54 -8.82 -6.54 -3.57
N LEU A 55 -7.50 -6.34 -3.55
CA LEU A 55 -6.61 -7.01 -2.60
C LEU A 55 -6.91 -6.61 -1.15
N LEU A 56 -7.42 -5.39 -0.92
CA LEU A 56 -7.81 -4.90 0.39
C LEU A 56 -9.21 -5.36 0.81
N SER A 57 -10.17 -5.46 -0.12
CA SER A 57 -11.56 -5.82 0.19
C SER A 57 -11.83 -7.33 0.16
N GLU A 58 -11.20 -8.06 -0.75
CA GLU A 58 -11.42 -9.48 -1.01
C GLU A 58 -10.10 -10.28 -1.16
N PRO A 59 -9.19 -10.24 -0.16
CA PRO A 59 -7.93 -10.97 -0.23
C PRO A 59 -8.14 -12.49 -0.23
N ARG A 60 -7.56 -13.19 -1.21
CA ARG A 60 -7.71 -14.63 -1.38
C ARG A 60 -6.58 -15.42 -0.74
N ALA A 61 -5.35 -14.92 -0.80
CA ALA A 61 -4.21 -15.63 -0.23
C ALA A 61 -4.11 -15.38 1.28
N THR A 62 -3.78 -16.43 2.04
CA THR A 62 -3.62 -16.34 3.50
C THR A 62 -2.54 -15.33 3.90
N VAL A 63 -1.46 -15.22 3.13
CA VAL A 63 -0.41 -14.22 3.39
C VAL A 63 -0.93 -12.80 3.18
N THR A 64 -1.72 -12.54 2.12
CA THR A 64 -2.34 -11.22 1.89
C THR A 64 -3.27 -10.82 3.03
N GLN A 65 -4.06 -11.77 3.55
CA GLN A 65 -4.89 -11.56 4.74
C GLN A 65 -4.06 -11.22 5.98
N GLY A 66 -2.90 -11.87 6.15
CA GLY A 66 -1.92 -11.56 7.20
C GLY A 66 -1.38 -10.13 7.07
N LEU A 67 -0.91 -9.75 5.88
CA LEU A 67 -0.42 -8.40 5.60
C LEU A 67 -1.49 -7.33 5.85
N LEU A 68 -2.76 -7.61 5.51
CA LEU A 68 -3.87 -6.69 5.74
C LEU A 68 -4.14 -6.49 7.24
N ARG A 69 -4.08 -7.59 8.01
CA ARG A 69 -4.21 -7.54 9.47
C ARG A 69 -3.10 -6.73 10.10
N ASP A 70 -1.86 -6.90 9.63
CA ASP A 70 -0.69 -6.17 10.14
C ASP A 70 -0.76 -4.68 9.75
N ALA A 71 -1.18 -4.38 8.52
CA ALA A 71 -1.37 -3.01 8.04
C ALA A 71 -2.42 -2.23 8.85
N THR A 72 -3.43 -2.91 9.40
CA THR A 72 -4.43 -2.29 10.29
C THR A 72 -3.78 -1.76 11.58
N ALA A 73 -2.65 -2.32 12.02
CA ALA A 73 -1.90 -1.81 13.16
C ALA A 73 -1.16 -0.48 12.84
N THR A 74 -0.83 -0.24 11.57
CA THR A 74 -0.20 1.02 11.12
C THR A 74 -1.19 2.19 11.05
N LEU A 75 -2.50 1.93 11.03
CA LEU A 75 -3.55 2.96 11.02
C LEU A 75 -3.71 3.74 12.35
N TRP A 76 -2.83 3.55 13.35
CA TRP A 76 -2.90 4.27 14.63
C TRP A 76 -1.64 5.08 14.97
N ARG A 77 -1.70 6.40 14.74
CA ARG A 77 -1.42 7.46 15.72
C ARG A 77 -2.01 8.78 15.22
N GLY A 78 -2.95 9.34 15.99
CA GLY A 78 -3.77 10.49 15.60
C GLY A 78 -3.03 11.81 15.46
N GLU A 79 -3.59 12.67 14.61
CA GLU A 79 -3.67 14.11 14.85
C GLU A 79 -5.14 14.46 15.14
N GLY A 80 -5.31 15.39 16.07
CA GLY A 80 -6.53 15.65 16.81
C GLY A 80 -7.67 16.27 16.01
N SER A 81 -8.83 16.17 16.63
CA SER A 81 -9.87 17.19 16.72
C SER A 81 -9.48 18.56 16.17
N ASP A 82 -10.09 18.93 15.04
CA ASP A 82 -10.67 20.27 14.87
C ASP A 82 -11.78 20.22 13.81
N ALA A 83 -13.01 19.99 14.32
CA ALA A 83 -14.27 20.55 13.83
C ALA A 83 -15.37 20.28 14.88
#